data_AF-A0A091PR41-F1
#
_entry.id   AF-A0A091PR41-F1
#
_cell.length_a   1.000
_cell.length_b   1.000
_cell.length_c   1.000
_cell.angle_alpha   90.00
_cell.angle_beta   90.00
_cell.angle_gamma   90.00
#
_symmetry.space_group_name_H-M   'P 1'
#
loop_
_entity.id
_entity.type
_entity.pdbx_description
1 polymer ?
#
loop_
_entity_poly.entity_id
_entity_poly.type
_entity_poly.pdbx_seq_one_letter_code
_entity_poly.pdbx_strand_id
1 'polypeptide(L)' 'QNSLPDIVIWMLQGDKRVAYARVPAHEVLFSRSISSCCGKNCGKLQTIFLKV' A
#
# COMPACT_ATOMS: atom_id res chain seq x y z
N GLN A 1 -12.43 -6.59 -15.83
CA GLN A 1 -11.63 -5.66 -14.99
C GLN A 1 -11.12 -6.46 -13.79
N ASN A 2 -9.89 -6.98 -13.84
CA ASN A 2 -9.27 -7.85 -12.81
C ASN A 2 -7.90 -7.27 -12.42
N SER A 3 -7.87 -6.06 -11.87
CA SER A 3 -6.64 -5.50 -11.29
C SER A 3 -6.58 -5.85 -9.81
N LEU A 4 -5.38 -6.18 -9.31
CA LEU A 4 -5.12 -6.29 -7.87
C LEU A 4 -5.63 -5.03 -7.16
N PRO A 5 -6.42 -5.15 -6.08
CA PRO A 5 -6.97 -4.00 -5.39
C PRO A 5 -5.85 -3.21 -4.71
N ASP A 6 -5.99 -1.88 -4.69
CA ASP A 6 -5.07 -1.03 -3.93
C ASP A 6 -5.25 -1.24 -2.43
N ILE A 7 -4.16 -1.03 -1.69
CA ILE A 7 -4.16 -0.95 -0.24
C ILE A 7 -4.54 0.47 0.14
N VAL A 8 -5.43 0.63 1.12
CA VAL A 8 -5.77 1.94 1.68
C VAL A 8 -5.32 2.01 3.13
N ILE A 9 -4.51 3.01 3.45
CA ILE A 9 -4.09 3.33 4.82
C ILE A 9 -4.98 4.48 5.29
N TRP A 10 -5.68 4.29 6.40
CA TRP A 10 -6.51 5.31 7.02
C TRP A 10 -5.86 5.85 8.29
N MET A 11 -5.88 7.17 8.45
CA MET A 11 -5.66 7.83 9.74
C MET A 11 -7.01 8.03 10.41
N LEU A 12 -7.09 7.64 11.68
CA LEU A 12 -8.31 7.71 12.47
C LEU A 12 -8.15 8.70 13.62
N GLN A 13 -9.23 9.41 13.93
CA GLN A 13 -9.42 10.17 15.16
C GLN A 13 -10.72 9.68 15.80
N GLY A 14 -10.60 8.77 16.79
CA GLY A 14 -11.74 7.95 17.22
C GLY A 14 -12.25 7.10 16.05
N ASP A 15 -13.55 7.10 15.80
CA ASP A 15 -14.17 6.36 14.69
C ASP A 15 -14.15 7.11 13.35
N LYS A 16 -13.66 8.36 13.35
CA LYS A 16 -13.61 9.20 12.15
C LYS A 16 -12.32 8.96 11.36
N ARG A 17 -12.45 8.67 10.06
CA ARG A 17 -11.35 8.71 9.09
C ARG A 17 -11.02 10.16 8.76
N VAL A 18 -9.79 10.60 9.03
CA VAL A 18 -9.37 12.01 8.89
C VAL A 18 -8.33 12.26 7.80
N ALA A 19 -7.62 11.21 7.36
CA ALA A 19 -6.72 11.26 6.22
C ALA A 19 -6.50 9.85 5.66
N TYR A 20 -6.01 9.75 4.42
CA TYR A 20 -5.75 8.47 3.77
C TYR A 20 -4.59 8.50 2.79
N ALA A 21 -4.05 7.32 2.51
CA ALA A 21 -3.20 7.10 1.34
C ALA A 21 -3.62 5.81 0.64
N ARG A 22 -3.52 5.82 -0.70
CA ARG A 22 -3.68 4.63 -1.53
C ARG A 22 -2.31 4.17 -1.98
N VAL A 23 -2.01 2.90 -1.74
CA VAL A 23 -0.78 2.24 -2.16
C VAL A 23 -1.16 1.13 -3.14
N PRO A 24 -0.70 1.17 -4.40
CA PRO A 24 -0.98 0.09 -5.34
C PRO A 24 -0.38 -1.23 -4.84
N ALA A 25 -1.18 -2.28 -4.70
CA ALA A 25 -0.73 -3.52 -4.05
C ALA A 25 0.47 -4.16 -4.76
N HIS A 26 0.52 -4.08 -6.09
CA HIS A 26 1.62 -4.61 -6.89
C HIS A 26 2.98 -3.94 -6.59
N GLU A 27 3.01 -2.76 -5.97
CA GLU A 27 4.26 -2.09 -5.60
C GLU A 27 4.88 -2.66 -4.33
N VAL A 28 4.10 -3.28 -3.45
CA VAL A 28 4.55 -3.78 -2.13
C VAL A 28 4.37 -5.28 -1.96
N LEU A 29 3.90 -5.97 -3.00
CA LEU A 29 3.67 -7.42 -3.00
C LEU A 29 4.97 -8.19 -2.78
N PHE A 30 4.93 -9.22 -1.95
CA PHE A 30 6.06 -10.11 -1.70
C PHE A 30 5.83 -11.49 -2.35
N SER A 31 6.87 -12.04 -2.97
CA SER A 31 6.89 -13.39 -3.51
C SER A 31 8.11 -14.15 -2.99
N ARG A 32 7.89 -15.38 -2.50
CA ARG A 32 8.98 -16.27 -2.07
C ARG A 32 9.64 -17.00 -3.25
N SER A 33 8.92 -17.21 -4.34
CA SER A 33 9.35 -18.08 -5.44
C SER A 33 10.09 -17.34 -6.55
N ILE A 34 9.71 -16.08 -6.82
CA ILE A 34 10.27 -15.31 -7.94
C ILE A 34 10.49 -13.88 -7.47
N SER A 35 11.76 -13.48 -7.31
CA SER A 35 12.14 -12.15 -6.82
C SER A 35 11.68 -11.01 -7.74
N SER A 36 11.60 -11.24 -9.05
CA SER A 36 11.09 -10.26 -10.02
C SER A 36 9.57 -10.06 -9.95
N CYS A 37 8.85 -10.94 -9.23
CA CYS A 37 7.43 -10.75 -8.92
C CYS A 37 7.20 -9.98 -7.62
N CYS A 38 8.25 -9.59 -6.90
CA CYS A 38 8.13 -8.67 -5.79
C CYS A 38 7.89 -7.25 -6.32
N GLY A 39 7.04 -6.50 -5.64
CA GLY A 39 6.83 -5.10 -5.95
C GLY A 39 8.09 -4.27 -5.72
N LYS A 40 8.23 -3.17 -6.48
CA LYS A 40 9.41 -2.29 -6.43
C LYS A 40 9.74 -1.74 -5.03
N ASN A 41 8.73 -1.65 -4.16
CA ASN A 41 8.77 -1.14 -2.80
C ASN A 41 8.70 -2.25 -1.73
N CYS A 42 8.67 -3.53 -2.13
CA CYS A 42 8.62 -4.66 -1.22
C CYS A 42 9.79 -4.67 -0.23
N GLY A 43 9.50 -4.75 1.07
CA GLY A 43 10.50 -4.81 2.15
C GLY A 43 11.28 -3.50 2.39
N LYS A 44 10.92 -2.40 1.73
CA LYS A 44 11.58 -1.09 1.90
C LYS A 44 10.81 -0.22 2.88
N LEU A 45 11.52 0.42 3.81
CA LEU A 45 10.95 1.48 4.64
C LEU A 45 10.60 2.69 3.78
N GLN A 46 9.39 3.22 3.91
CA GLN A 46 8.92 4.39 3.15
C GLN A 46 8.18 5.38 4.02
N THR A 47 8.32 6.66 3.69
CA THR A 47 7.49 7.75 4.23
C THR A 47 6.32 7.99 3.29
N ILE A 48 5.09 7.88 3.80
CA ILE A 48 3.87 8.08 3.01
C ILE A 48 3.18 9.36 3.48
N PHE A 49 2.90 10.26 2.55
CA PHE A 49 2.12 11.46 2.82
C PHE A 49 0.63 11.14 2.68
N LEU A 50 -0.15 11.43 3.72
CA LEU A 50 -1.59 11.24 3.71
C LEU A 50 -2.29 12.44 3.08
N LYS A 51 -3.36 12.17 2.34
CA LYS A 51 -4.32 13.16 1.86
C LYS A 51 -5.41 13.34 2.90
N VAL A 52 -5.69 14.58 3.27
CA VAL A 52 -6.84 14.95 4.11
C VAL A 52 -8.12 14.87 3.28
#